data_AF-A0A6H5IW70-F1
#
_entry.id   AF-A0A6H5IW70-F1
#
_cell.length_a   1.000
_cell.length_b   1.000
_cell.length_c   1.000
_cell.angle_alpha   90.00
_cell.angle_beta   90.00
_cell.angle_gamma   90.00
#
_symmetry.space_group_name_H-M   'P 1'
#
loop_
_entity.id
_entity.type
_entity.pdbx_description
1 polymer ?
#
loop_
_entity_poly.entity_id
_entity_poly.type
_entity_poly.pdbx_seq_one_letter_code
_entity_poly.pdbx_strand_id
1 'polypeptide(L)'
;MYEFSPEEIRTIVRNYLETDSDDFVVVSSSLAAHSTSKVGFMGDHRNLVVEFRRSADSPSVESKHFFLKTLPAREDSANLPDLVVEGGLFDHEAEFFNRVAPLLKQSLCEAAGGEGDDDDFCPRCYLANGEILVLEDLRDRGYAMCESKLFGLAELKAAARALARLHASGLLADLRGDRPLLELYPGAFAEILFTEGTIRFKRLDLAADLIEALAGKLGRDPSRVRSAVHRGFAVAYRWSDEDRPMKRCVTHGDPWPNNMLVKGSSDEARVCLVDFQLCRYGPRTIDLAELVYLSTRRETREMHEGDVLEAYHRELTRCLGSAAPADSKPSLEDIRGEYEELRLTAMYLALMYLPVICIDKKIMSSYTPQEINDRIVFRQSNDEIIKIYESDPEYAARIDDVLGEYIDYLERIDFPAEYEPITLPDDNDDQQQQQQQHDEILGDGDAQAGSKTRPRGRVPWRGISSERHRAEGGAEEQRDDTHEAARCVASSRLTHSAWERPYELSAVRQLRDREHETDTAVALQALQEVRSRAPLSELSQRTQALTRAQ
;
A
#
# COMPACT_ATOMS: atom_id res chain seq x y z
N MET A 1 28.31 -8.01 -10.41
CA MET A 1 28.20 -7.49 -9.02
C MET A 1 28.17 -5.97 -9.13
N TYR A 2 27.30 -5.28 -8.40
CA TYR A 2 27.22 -3.82 -8.48
C TYR A 2 28.53 -3.19 -7.99
N GLU A 3 29.06 -2.23 -8.74
CA GLU A 3 30.29 -1.50 -8.41
C GLU A 3 29.93 -0.04 -8.13
N PHE A 4 30.16 0.41 -6.90
CA PHE A 4 29.91 1.79 -6.51
C PHE A 4 30.94 2.73 -7.12
N SER A 5 30.48 3.83 -7.70
CA SER A 5 31.32 4.95 -8.04
C SER A 5 31.84 5.66 -6.77
N PRO A 6 33.00 6.33 -6.83
CA PRO A 6 33.49 7.13 -5.72
C PRO A 6 32.50 8.20 -5.25
N GLU A 7 31.69 8.75 -6.16
CA GLU A 7 30.71 9.79 -5.81
C GLU A 7 29.48 9.23 -5.11
N GLU A 8 29.04 8.01 -5.44
CA GLU A 8 27.97 7.34 -4.70
C GLU A 8 28.39 7.05 -3.26
N ILE A 9 29.61 6.55 -3.04
CA ILE A 9 30.13 6.33 -1.69
C ILE A 9 30.22 7.65 -0.91
N ARG A 10 30.70 8.74 -1.55
CA ARG A 10 30.69 10.06 -0.90
C ARG A 10 29.28 10.53 -0.57
N THR A 11 28.33 10.36 -1.48
CA THR A 11 26.93 10.74 -1.25
C THR A 11 26.33 9.98 -0.07
N ILE A 12 26.59 8.67 0.03
CA ILE A 12 26.15 7.85 1.16
C ILE A 12 26.74 8.37 2.48
N VAL A 13 28.06 8.64 2.52
CA VAL A 13 28.71 9.17 3.74
C VAL A 13 28.22 10.57 4.09
N ARG A 14 28.03 11.43 3.09
CA ARG A 14 27.49 12.78 3.24
C ARG A 14 26.10 12.77 3.87
N ASN A 15 25.22 11.92 3.33
CA ASN A 15 23.85 11.74 3.84
C ASN A 15 23.85 11.10 5.24
N TYR A 16 24.76 10.16 5.52
CA TYR A 16 24.93 9.58 6.85
C TYR A 16 25.40 10.60 7.90
N LEU A 17 26.30 11.50 7.52
CA LEU A 17 26.81 12.55 8.40
C LEU A 17 25.89 13.76 8.52
N GLU A 18 24.78 13.79 7.76
CA GLU A 18 23.82 14.91 7.72
C GLU A 18 24.53 16.26 7.47
N THR A 19 25.46 16.28 6.51
CA THR A 19 26.31 17.46 6.21
C THR A 19 26.25 17.83 4.73
N ASP A 20 26.33 19.12 4.43
CA ASP A 20 26.49 19.62 3.05
C ASP A 20 27.98 19.70 2.61
N SER A 21 28.91 19.38 3.51
CA SER A 21 30.36 19.48 3.28
C SER A 21 31.00 18.12 2.96
N ASP A 22 31.99 18.14 2.07
CA ASP A 22 32.86 17.00 1.75
C ASP A 22 34.17 17.00 2.58
N ASP A 23 34.15 17.57 3.78
CA ASP A 23 35.35 17.62 4.66
C ASP A 23 35.82 16.22 5.11
N PHE A 24 34.99 15.20 4.97
CA PHE A 24 35.31 13.82 5.30
C PHE A 24 36.19 13.14 4.24
N VAL A 25 36.93 12.11 4.65
CA VAL A 25 37.79 11.32 3.75
C VAL A 25 37.33 9.87 3.77
N VAL A 26 36.83 9.37 2.63
CA VAL A 26 36.56 7.95 2.43
C VAL A 26 37.88 7.19 2.37
N VAL A 27 38.03 6.18 3.22
CA VAL A 27 39.23 5.34 3.31
C VAL A 27 39.07 4.08 2.47
N SER A 28 37.95 3.38 2.62
CA SER A 28 37.65 2.16 1.87
C SER A 28 36.15 1.90 1.82
N SER A 29 35.71 1.08 0.86
CA SER A 29 34.36 0.55 0.79
C SER A 29 34.40 -0.91 0.35
N SER A 30 33.59 -1.77 0.96
CA SER A 30 33.52 -3.19 0.60
C SER A 30 32.10 -3.74 0.70
N LEU A 31 31.82 -4.79 -0.07
CA LEU A 31 30.57 -5.53 -0.03
C LEU A 31 30.76 -6.86 0.69
N ALA A 32 29.95 -7.09 1.72
CA ALA A 32 29.82 -8.37 2.40
C ALA A 32 28.44 -8.98 2.14
N ALA A 33 28.34 -10.31 2.22
CA ALA A 33 27.04 -10.98 2.17
C ALA A 33 26.19 -10.54 3.37
N HIS A 34 24.92 -10.18 3.14
CA HIS A 34 24.01 -9.75 4.21
C HIS A 34 23.64 -10.93 5.13
N SER A 35 23.46 -12.12 4.55
CA SER A 35 23.29 -13.38 5.27
C SER A 35 23.71 -14.56 4.40
N THR A 36 23.76 -15.77 4.97
CA THR A 36 24.08 -17.02 4.24
C THR A 36 22.93 -17.51 3.36
N SER A 37 21.73 -16.91 3.43
CA SER A 37 20.53 -17.29 2.66
C SER A 37 19.88 -16.08 1.99
N LYS A 38 19.28 -16.24 0.80
CA LYS A 38 18.48 -15.17 0.18
C LYS A 38 17.29 -14.82 1.09
N VAL A 39 17.15 -13.54 1.44
CA VAL A 39 15.99 -12.99 2.17
C VAL A 39 15.17 -12.23 1.14
N GLY A 40 13.85 -12.43 1.07
CA GLY A 40 13.00 -11.79 0.05
C GLY A 40 13.05 -12.45 -1.34
N PHE A 41 12.05 -12.16 -2.18
CA PHE A 41 11.88 -12.78 -3.51
C PHE A 41 12.41 -11.92 -4.66
N MET A 42 12.48 -10.59 -4.49
CA MET A 42 12.54 -9.64 -5.62
C MET A 42 13.82 -8.79 -5.69
N GLY A 43 14.82 -9.05 -4.82
CA GLY A 43 16.10 -8.34 -4.83
C GLY A 43 17.23 -9.14 -4.18
N ASP A 44 18.47 -8.71 -4.42
CA ASP A 44 19.66 -9.24 -3.75
C ASP A 44 20.05 -8.33 -2.58
N HIS A 45 20.28 -8.93 -1.40
CA HIS A 45 20.61 -8.20 -0.18
C HIS A 45 22.08 -8.37 0.20
N ARG A 46 22.76 -7.25 0.45
CA ARG A 46 24.17 -7.18 0.82
C ARG A 46 24.40 -6.18 1.94
N ASN A 47 25.58 -6.25 2.55
CA ASN A 47 26.07 -5.25 3.48
C ASN A 47 27.12 -4.41 2.77
N LEU A 48 26.89 -3.11 2.65
CA LEU A 48 27.92 -2.16 2.29
C LEU A 48 28.62 -1.69 3.57
N VAL A 49 29.93 -1.89 3.63
CA VAL A 49 30.77 -1.38 4.73
C VAL A 49 31.61 -0.24 4.17
N VAL A 50 31.49 0.95 4.77
CA VAL A 50 32.27 2.13 4.39
C VAL A 50 33.12 2.56 5.58
N GLU A 51 34.42 2.67 5.34
CA GLU A 51 35.37 3.24 6.28
C GLU A 51 35.70 4.68 5.87
N PHE A 52 35.56 5.63 6.79
CA PHE A 52 35.82 7.04 6.52
C PHE A 52 36.34 7.79 7.75
N ARG A 53 36.91 8.98 7.53
CA ARG A 53 37.32 9.93 8.58
C ARG A 53 36.44 11.17 8.48
N ARG A 54 35.95 11.71 9.61
CA ARG A 54 35.11 12.94 9.62
C ARG A 54 35.83 14.19 9.12
N SER A 55 37.15 14.21 9.18
CA SER A 55 37.99 15.23 8.58
C SER A 55 39.33 14.64 8.14
N ALA A 56 40.05 15.33 7.25
CA ALA A 56 41.40 14.93 6.85
C ALA A 56 42.37 14.79 8.04
N ASP A 57 42.18 15.62 9.08
CA ASP A 57 43.01 15.64 10.29
C ASP A 57 42.51 14.68 11.38
N SER A 58 41.36 14.03 11.19
CA SER A 58 40.79 13.12 12.18
C SER A 58 41.65 11.85 12.30
N PRO A 59 42.20 11.54 13.48
CA PRO A 59 43.04 10.35 13.66
C PRO A 59 42.25 9.04 13.64
N SER A 60 40.94 9.09 13.97
CA SER A 60 40.06 7.93 14.00
C SER A 60 39.42 7.66 12.64
N VAL A 61 39.48 6.40 12.22
CA VAL A 61 38.66 5.85 11.12
C VAL A 61 37.38 5.28 11.72
N GLU A 62 36.24 5.73 11.23
CA GLU A 62 34.92 5.19 11.54
C GLU A 62 34.56 4.15 10.48
N SER A 63 33.90 3.07 10.92
CA SER A 63 33.33 2.06 10.02
C SER A 63 31.83 2.06 10.20
N LYS A 64 31.09 2.19 9.09
CA LYS A 64 29.62 2.17 9.09
C LYS A 64 29.10 1.11 8.14
N HIS A 65 28.08 0.40 8.62
CA HIS A 65 27.39 -0.66 7.88
C HIS A 65 26.06 -0.11 7.34
N PHE A 66 25.76 -0.46 6.10
CA PHE A 66 24.53 -0.11 5.41
C PHE A 66 23.90 -1.36 4.81
N PHE A 67 22.57 -1.39 4.81
CA PHE A 67 21.81 -2.38 4.07
C PHE A 67 21.78 -2.00 2.60
N LEU A 68 22.16 -2.92 1.72
CA LEU A 68 22.14 -2.72 0.28
C LEU A 68 21.16 -3.70 -0.36
N LYS A 69 20.13 -3.16 -1.03
CA LYS A 69 19.27 -3.88 -1.95
C LYS A 69 19.69 -3.53 -3.37
N THR A 70 19.94 -4.54 -4.21
CA THR A 70 20.23 -4.36 -5.64
C THR A 70 19.21 -5.12 -6.47
N LEU A 71 18.99 -4.67 -7.70
CA LEU A 71 18.36 -5.52 -8.70
C LEU A 71 19.13 -6.85 -8.81
N PRO A 72 18.43 -7.98 -9.04
CA PRO A 72 19.09 -9.25 -9.33
C PRO A 72 20.07 -9.11 -10.50
N ALA A 73 21.16 -9.89 -10.48
CA ALA A 73 22.16 -9.86 -11.55
C ALA A 73 21.51 -10.11 -12.93
N ARG A 74 22.05 -9.51 -14.00
CA ARG A 74 21.47 -9.61 -15.36
C ARG A 74 21.23 -11.03 -15.87
N GLU A 75 22.01 -12.00 -15.41
CA GLU A 75 21.84 -13.42 -15.73
C GLU A 75 20.59 -14.03 -15.08
N ASP A 76 20.18 -13.51 -13.92
CA ASP A 76 18.94 -13.85 -13.21
C ASP A 76 17.77 -12.92 -13.62
N SER A 77 18.08 -11.70 -14.10
CA SER A 77 17.07 -10.70 -14.49
C SER A 77 16.46 -10.95 -15.86
N ALA A 78 17.14 -11.69 -16.75
CA ALA A 78 16.63 -12.06 -18.08
C ALA A 78 15.38 -12.95 -18.01
N ASN A 79 15.10 -13.53 -16.84
CA ASN A 79 13.95 -14.39 -16.58
C ASN A 79 13.02 -13.85 -15.49
N LEU A 80 13.24 -12.61 -15.01
CA LEU A 80 12.25 -11.96 -14.17
C LEU A 80 11.02 -11.70 -15.06
N PRO A 81 9.81 -12.10 -14.62
CA PRO A 81 8.62 -11.86 -15.43
C PRO A 81 8.49 -10.36 -15.69
N ASP A 82 7.93 -10.03 -16.84
CA ASP A 82 7.67 -8.67 -17.30
C ASP A 82 7.10 -7.80 -16.17
N LEU A 83 6.28 -8.33 -15.26
CA LEU A 83 5.76 -7.59 -14.10
C LEU A 83 6.83 -6.98 -13.16
N VAL A 84 8.02 -7.56 -13.03
CA VAL A 84 9.11 -7.03 -12.17
C VAL A 84 9.95 -6.00 -12.91
N VAL A 85 10.06 -6.13 -14.24
CA VAL A 85 10.89 -5.27 -15.10
C VAL A 85 10.07 -4.15 -15.73
N GLU A 86 8.89 -4.44 -16.26
CA GLU A 86 7.87 -3.49 -16.75
C GLU A 86 7.09 -2.82 -15.60
N GLY A 87 6.91 -3.51 -14.46
CA GLY A 87 6.13 -2.97 -13.34
C GLY A 87 6.88 -2.00 -12.42
N GLY A 88 8.12 -1.62 -12.76
CA GLY A 88 8.83 -0.50 -12.12
C GLY A 88 9.08 -0.62 -10.62
N LEU A 89 8.91 -1.81 -10.00
CA LEU A 89 8.88 -1.96 -8.54
C LEU A 89 10.09 -1.39 -7.80
N PHE A 90 11.26 -1.52 -8.42
CA PHE A 90 12.50 -0.96 -7.87
C PHE A 90 12.53 0.57 -7.98
N ASP A 91 12.06 1.12 -9.10
CA ASP A 91 11.91 2.56 -9.31
C ASP A 91 10.84 3.15 -8.38
N HIS A 92 9.74 2.42 -8.13
CA HIS A 92 8.70 2.83 -7.19
C HIS A 92 9.26 2.95 -5.77
N GLU A 93 10.01 1.93 -5.32
CA GLU A 93 10.63 1.96 -3.99
C GLU A 93 11.68 3.08 -3.90
N ALA A 94 12.46 3.32 -4.96
CA ALA A 94 13.42 4.41 -5.01
C ALA A 94 12.74 5.78 -4.97
N GLU A 95 11.62 5.97 -5.68
CA GLU A 95 10.85 7.21 -5.67
C GLU A 95 10.20 7.44 -4.29
N PHE A 96 9.67 6.39 -3.67
CA PHE A 96 9.16 6.45 -2.29
C PHE A 96 10.23 6.98 -1.34
N PHE A 97 11.43 6.39 -1.31
CA PHE A 97 12.48 6.84 -0.40
C PHE A 97 13.05 8.22 -0.73
N ASN A 98 13.13 8.59 -2.02
CA ASN A 98 13.68 9.88 -2.43
C ASN A 98 12.70 11.05 -2.26
N ARG A 99 11.40 10.82 -2.43
CA ARG A 99 10.38 11.89 -2.51
C ARG A 99 9.36 11.82 -1.39
N VAL A 100 8.85 10.64 -1.08
CA VAL A 100 7.69 10.46 -0.20
C VAL A 100 8.12 10.33 1.26
N ALA A 101 8.99 9.37 1.58
CA ALA A 101 9.40 9.07 2.95
C ALA A 101 9.91 10.31 3.73
N PRO A 102 10.70 11.24 3.14
CA PRO A 102 11.10 12.47 3.83
C PRO A 102 9.90 13.35 4.23
N LEU A 103 8.91 13.49 3.36
CA LEU A 103 7.69 14.28 3.62
C LEU A 103 6.82 13.64 4.70
N LEU A 104 6.75 12.31 4.70
CA LEU A 104 6.04 11.56 5.74
C LEU A 104 6.68 11.76 7.13
N LYS A 105 8.00 11.61 7.21
CA LYS A 105 8.76 11.82 8.46
C LYS A 105 8.66 13.26 8.96
N GLN A 106 8.81 14.23 8.06
CA GLN A 106 8.59 15.64 8.37
C GLN A 106 7.15 15.88 8.88
N SER A 107 6.17 15.22 8.26
CA SER A 107 4.77 15.35 8.64
C SER A 107 4.51 14.94 10.08
N LEU A 108 5.05 13.79 10.50
CA LEU A 108 4.96 13.32 11.89
C LEU A 108 5.75 14.22 12.86
N CYS A 109 6.97 14.61 12.51
CA CYS A 109 7.84 15.43 13.36
C CYS A 109 7.17 16.77 13.72
N GLU A 110 6.65 17.48 12.72
CA GLU A 110 5.95 18.75 12.94
C GLU A 110 4.65 18.56 13.73
N ALA A 111 3.91 17.46 13.50
CA ALA A 111 2.70 17.16 14.28
C ALA A 111 3.00 16.89 15.77
N ALA A 112 4.20 16.40 16.07
CA ALA A 112 4.71 16.20 17.42
C ALA A 112 5.31 17.47 18.05
N GLY A 113 5.27 18.63 17.37
CA GLY A 113 5.83 19.89 17.89
C GLY A 113 7.34 20.05 17.66
N GLY A 114 7.92 19.30 16.73
CA GLY A 114 9.35 19.37 16.37
C GLY A 114 10.28 18.54 17.25
N GLU A 115 9.74 17.88 18.29
CA GLU A 115 10.42 16.84 19.05
C GLU A 115 10.00 15.48 18.44
N GLY A 116 10.71 15.07 17.38
CA GLY A 116 10.47 13.75 16.80
C GLY A 116 10.80 12.66 17.81
N ASP A 117 9.84 11.75 18.05
CA ASP A 117 10.15 10.48 18.69
C ASP A 117 11.12 9.74 17.77
N ASP A 118 12.16 9.11 18.32
CA ASP A 118 13.26 8.44 17.59
C ASP A 118 12.78 7.15 16.86
N ASP A 119 11.47 7.05 16.63
CA ASP A 119 10.73 5.85 16.30
C ASP A 119 10.09 5.99 14.91
N ASP A 120 10.96 6.21 13.93
CA ASP A 120 10.64 6.18 12.51
C ASP A 120 10.04 4.81 12.12
N PHE A 121 8.91 4.81 11.42
CA PHE A 121 8.24 3.60 10.94
C PHE A 121 8.98 2.91 9.78
N CYS A 122 10.02 3.53 9.21
CA CYS A 122 10.82 3.01 8.10
C CYS A 122 12.31 3.39 8.24
N PRO A 123 13.24 2.62 7.65
CA PRO A 123 14.67 2.90 7.72
C PRO A 123 15.03 4.25 7.08
N ARG A 124 16.16 4.83 7.49
CA ARG A 124 16.75 5.95 6.74
C ARG A 124 17.27 5.45 5.38
N CYS A 125 17.09 6.26 4.34
CA CYS A 125 17.67 6.02 3.02
C CYS A 125 18.85 6.98 2.81
N TYR A 126 20.00 6.44 2.39
CA TYR A 126 21.21 7.21 2.11
C TYR A 126 21.46 7.38 0.62
N LEU A 127 20.94 6.48 -0.21
CA LEU A 127 20.99 6.58 -1.66
C LEU A 127 19.96 5.63 -2.26
N ALA A 128 19.12 6.11 -3.18
CA ALA A 128 18.22 5.28 -3.95
C ALA A 128 18.20 5.74 -5.41
N ASN A 129 18.34 4.80 -6.33
CA ASN A 129 18.23 5.01 -7.78
C ASN A 129 17.62 3.75 -8.43
N GLY A 130 17.55 3.69 -9.76
CA GLY A 130 16.94 2.55 -10.46
C GLY A 130 17.73 1.22 -10.40
N GLU A 131 18.89 1.17 -9.73
CA GLU A 131 19.71 -0.04 -9.62
C GLU A 131 20.02 -0.47 -8.18
N ILE A 132 20.11 0.50 -7.26
CA ILE A 132 20.44 0.29 -5.84
C ILE A 132 19.56 1.08 -4.87
N LEU A 133 19.31 0.48 -3.71
CA LEU A 133 18.84 1.14 -2.50
C LEU A 133 19.83 0.89 -1.36
N VAL A 134 20.39 1.96 -0.80
CA VAL A 134 21.29 1.96 0.36
C VAL A 134 20.53 2.51 1.56
N LEU A 135 20.13 1.61 2.44
CA LEU A 135 19.31 1.89 3.61
C LEU A 135 20.11 1.72 4.91
N GLU A 136 19.54 2.23 5.99
CA GLU A 136 19.98 1.96 7.35
C GLU A 136 20.00 0.47 7.66
N ASP A 137 21.14 0.01 8.19
CA ASP A 137 21.23 -1.32 8.77
C ASP A 137 20.55 -1.32 10.15
N LEU A 138 19.28 -1.70 10.17
CA LEU A 138 18.44 -1.68 11.37
C LEU A 138 18.95 -2.60 12.49
N ARG A 139 19.87 -3.53 12.20
CA ARG A 139 20.52 -4.37 13.21
C ARG A 139 21.35 -3.54 14.19
N ASP A 140 21.93 -2.42 13.74
CA ASP A 140 22.67 -1.50 14.59
C ASP A 140 21.78 -0.89 15.70
N ARG A 141 20.47 -0.81 15.44
CA ARG A 141 19.46 -0.32 16.39
C ARG A 141 18.80 -1.45 17.19
N GLY A 142 19.19 -2.71 16.97
CA GLY A 142 18.65 -3.88 17.65
C GLY A 142 17.33 -4.39 17.08
N TYR A 143 16.96 -4.00 15.85
CA TYR A 143 15.84 -4.60 15.14
C TYR A 143 16.28 -5.89 14.46
N ALA A 144 15.39 -6.89 14.47
CA ALA A 144 15.58 -8.16 13.79
C ALA A 144 14.25 -8.67 13.23
N MET A 145 14.31 -9.42 12.13
CA MET A 145 13.15 -10.13 11.62
C MET A 145 12.74 -11.22 12.62
N CYS A 146 11.44 -11.39 12.86
CA CYS A 146 10.94 -12.49 13.68
C CYS A 146 11.27 -13.85 13.05
N GLU A 147 11.75 -14.80 13.87
CA GLU A 147 11.98 -16.17 13.39
C GLU A 147 10.65 -16.86 13.00
N SER A 148 9.59 -16.55 13.74
CA SER A 148 8.24 -17.00 13.47
C SER A 148 7.52 -16.04 12.52
N LYS A 149 6.85 -16.59 11.50
CA LYS A 149 5.88 -15.86 10.67
C LYS A 149 4.53 -15.64 11.37
N LEU A 150 4.42 -16.05 12.64
CA LEU A 150 3.26 -15.80 13.48
C LEU A 150 3.65 -14.87 14.61
N PHE A 151 2.94 -13.75 14.71
CA PHE A 151 3.10 -12.76 15.76
C PHE A 151 2.31 -13.13 17.01
N GLY A 152 2.93 -12.93 18.17
CA GLY A 152 2.21 -12.83 19.43
C GLY A 152 1.52 -11.47 19.53
N LEU A 153 0.70 -11.31 20.57
CA LEU A 153 -0.08 -10.08 20.76
C LEU A 153 0.80 -8.81 20.84
N ALA A 154 1.97 -8.94 21.45
CA ALA A 154 2.93 -7.85 21.59
C ALA A 154 3.48 -7.38 20.24
N GLU A 155 4.00 -8.30 19.41
CA GLU A 155 4.51 -7.98 18.08
C GLU A 155 3.39 -7.48 17.17
N LEU A 156 2.20 -8.09 17.24
CA LEU A 156 1.05 -7.70 16.43
C LEU A 156 0.57 -6.27 16.74
N LYS A 157 0.48 -5.90 18.03
CA LYS A 157 0.18 -4.52 18.43
C LYS A 157 1.28 -3.55 18.02
N ALA A 158 2.55 -3.96 18.09
CA ALA A 158 3.68 -3.13 17.64
C ALA A 158 3.63 -2.87 16.12
N ALA A 159 3.34 -3.91 15.33
CA ALA A 159 3.17 -3.82 13.88
C ALA A 159 1.97 -2.92 13.51
N ALA A 160 0.84 -3.08 14.19
CA ALA A 160 -0.31 -2.22 14.01
C ALA A 160 0.00 -0.73 14.33
N ARG A 161 0.80 -0.46 15.37
CA ARG A 161 1.28 0.91 15.67
C ARG A 161 2.19 1.45 14.57
N ALA A 162 3.09 0.64 14.01
CA ALA A 162 3.96 1.06 12.91
C ALA A 162 3.16 1.42 11.65
N LEU A 163 2.17 0.61 11.28
CA LEU A 163 1.23 0.92 10.20
C LEU A 163 0.43 2.20 10.49
N ALA A 164 -0.05 2.38 11.72
CA ALA A 164 -0.76 3.59 12.12
C ALA A 164 0.09 4.87 11.95
N ARG A 165 1.41 4.79 12.20
CA ARG A 165 2.33 5.92 11.95
C ARG A 165 2.49 6.21 10.46
N LEU A 166 2.69 5.17 9.64
CA LEU A 166 2.75 5.32 8.18
C LEU A 166 1.47 5.99 7.67
N HIS A 167 0.31 5.48 8.04
CA HIS A 167 -0.97 6.01 7.58
C HIS A 167 -1.24 7.44 8.08
N ALA A 168 -0.98 7.73 9.37
CA ALA A 168 -1.09 9.08 9.90
C ALA A 168 -0.16 10.05 9.17
N SER A 169 1.06 9.62 8.85
CA SER A 169 2.04 10.46 8.14
C SER A 169 1.56 10.84 6.74
N GLY A 170 0.96 9.89 6.00
CA GLY A 170 0.38 10.14 4.68
C GLY A 170 -0.79 11.12 4.75
N LEU A 171 -1.72 10.89 5.68
CA LEU A 171 -2.86 11.78 5.91
C LEU A 171 -2.41 13.20 6.29
N LEU A 172 -1.41 13.33 7.15
CA LEU A 172 -0.87 14.64 7.54
C LEU A 172 -0.18 15.36 6.39
N ALA A 173 0.54 14.62 5.53
CA ALA A 173 1.17 15.18 4.35
C ALA A 173 0.12 15.72 3.36
N ASP A 174 -0.95 14.94 3.12
CA ASP A 174 -2.07 15.38 2.27
C ASP A 174 -2.80 16.59 2.84
N LEU A 175 -3.04 16.63 4.15
CA LEU A 175 -3.71 17.76 4.81
C LEU A 175 -2.91 19.06 4.75
N ARG A 176 -1.58 18.98 4.59
CA ARG A 176 -0.70 20.15 4.51
C ARG A 176 -0.42 20.59 3.09
N GLY A 177 -0.43 19.65 2.15
CA GLY A 177 -0.22 19.92 0.74
C GLY A 177 -1.44 20.62 0.12
N ASP A 178 -1.19 21.39 -0.93
CA ASP A 178 -2.27 21.92 -1.79
C ASP A 178 -2.92 20.81 -2.64
N ARG A 179 -2.24 19.66 -2.79
CA ARG A 179 -2.66 18.48 -3.55
C ARG A 179 -2.20 17.19 -2.83
N PRO A 180 -2.91 16.07 -2.98
CA PRO A 180 -2.50 14.78 -2.43
C PRO A 180 -1.11 14.34 -2.93
N LEU A 181 -0.36 13.57 -2.13
CA LEU A 181 0.95 13.08 -2.57
C LEU A 181 0.87 12.22 -3.83
N LEU A 182 -0.25 11.53 -4.05
CA LEU A 182 -0.50 10.76 -5.28
C LEU A 182 -0.34 11.61 -6.54
N GLU A 183 -0.87 12.84 -6.53
CA GLU A 183 -0.78 13.74 -7.68
C GLU A 183 0.61 14.33 -7.84
N LEU A 184 1.35 14.48 -6.74
CA LEU A 184 2.70 15.06 -6.76
C LEU A 184 3.77 14.04 -7.17
N TYR A 185 3.59 12.78 -6.79
CA TYR A 185 4.57 11.70 -6.97
C TYR A 185 3.89 10.41 -7.46
N PRO A 186 3.23 10.42 -8.63
CA PRO A 186 2.45 9.27 -9.11
C PRO A 186 3.30 8.00 -9.29
N GLY A 187 4.59 8.11 -9.62
CA GLY A 187 5.48 6.95 -9.79
C GLY A 187 5.82 6.24 -8.47
N ALA A 188 5.73 6.92 -7.33
CA ALA A 188 5.90 6.30 -6.01
C ALA A 188 4.67 5.51 -5.55
N PHE A 189 3.53 5.63 -6.24
CA PHE A 189 2.24 5.08 -5.82
C PHE A 189 1.49 4.37 -6.94
N ALA A 190 2.18 4.02 -8.04
CA ALA A 190 1.56 3.31 -9.13
C ALA A 190 0.89 2.04 -8.61
N GLU A 191 -0.44 1.95 -8.77
CA GLU A 191 -1.21 0.80 -8.32
C GLU A 191 -0.79 -0.41 -9.15
N ILE A 192 -0.51 -1.51 -8.46
CA ILE A 192 0.01 -2.73 -9.07
C ILE A 192 -0.90 -3.90 -8.71
N LEU A 193 -1.52 -3.91 -7.53
CA LEU A 193 -2.33 -5.04 -7.07
C LEU A 193 -3.75 -4.98 -7.62
N PHE A 194 -4.35 -3.79 -7.61
CA PHE A 194 -5.74 -3.55 -7.98
C PHE A 194 -5.82 -2.75 -9.28
N THR A 195 -5.31 -3.32 -10.37
CA THR A 195 -5.41 -2.72 -11.71
C THR A 195 -6.21 -3.58 -12.66
N GLU A 196 -6.69 -2.96 -13.74
CA GLU A 196 -7.26 -3.66 -14.88
C GLU A 196 -6.17 -4.42 -15.65
N GLY A 197 -6.57 -5.45 -16.40
CA GLY A 197 -5.68 -6.17 -17.31
C GLY A 197 -5.79 -7.70 -17.28
N THR A 198 -5.65 -8.32 -18.45
CA THR A 198 -5.79 -9.77 -18.67
C THR A 198 -4.88 -10.61 -17.76
N ILE A 199 -3.67 -10.16 -17.48
CA ILE A 199 -2.71 -10.88 -16.62
C ILE A 199 -3.18 -10.90 -15.16
N ARG A 200 -3.82 -9.83 -14.68
CA ARG A 200 -4.33 -9.72 -13.31
C ARG A 200 -5.58 -10.54 -13.10
N PHE A 201 -6.51 -10.52 -14.04
CA PHE A 201 -7.68 -11.41 -14.01
C PHE A 201 -7.28 -12.89 -13.98
N LYS A 202 -6.26 -13.29 -14.77
CA LYS A 202 -5.70 -14.65 -14.70
C LYS A 202 -5.16 -15.00 -13.31
N ARG A 203 -4.51 -14.06 -12.61
CA ARG A 203 -4.05 -14.30 -11.23
C ARG A 203 -5.19 -14.41 -10.23
N LEU A 204 -6.22 -13.59 -10.41
CA LEU A 204 -7.41 -13.63 -9.57
C LEU A 204 -8.14 -14.97 -9.72
N ASP A 205 -8.31 -15.44 -10.96
CA ASP A 205 -8.90 -16.75 -11.25
C ASP A 205 -8.01 -17.89 -10.75
N LEU A 206 -6.68 -17.79 -10.89
CA LEU A 206 -5.75 -18.76 -10.32
C LEU A 206 -5.87 -18.84 -8.79
N ALA A 207 -6.05 -17.72 -8.10
CA ALA A 207 -6.30 -17.70 -6.66
C ALA A 207 -7.64 -18.36 -6.32
N ALA A 208 -8.71 -18.03 -7.06
CA ALA A 208 -10.02 -18.66 -6.88
C ALA A 208 -9.96 -20.19 -7.10
N ASP A 209 -9.33 -20.65 -8.18
CA ASP A 209 -9.13 -22.07 -8.49
C ASP A 209 -8.42 -22.82 -7.35
N LEU A 210 -7.39 -22.19 -6.75
CA LEU A 210 -6.67 -22.77 -5.63
C LEU A 210 -7.60 -22.91 -4.42
N ILE A 211 -8.31 -21.84 -4.06
CA ILE A 211 -9.19 -21.82 -2.89
C ILE A 211 -10.32 -22.85 -3.07
N GLU A 212 -10.91 -22.95 -4.25
CA GLU A 212 -11.94 -23.95 -4.59
C GLU A 212 -11.41 -25.38 -4.44
N ALA A 213 -10.21 -25.65 -4.99
CA ALA A 213 -9.58 -26.97 -4.91
C ALA A 213 -9.26 -27.38 -3.46
N LEU A 214 -8.71 -26.46 -2.66
CA LEU A 214 -8.39 -26.73 -1.26
C LEU A 214 -9.66 -26.87 -0.41
N ALA A 215 -10.69 -26.05 -0.64
CA ALA A 215 -11.99 -26.18 0.03
C ALA A 215 -12.62 -27.56 -0.24
N GLY A 216 -12.57 -28.02 -1.49
CA GLY A 216 -13.02 -29.37 -1.86
C GLY A 216 -12.26 -30.49 -1.15
N LYS A 217 -10.93 -30.36 -0.98
CA LYS A 217 -10.13 -31.32 -0.20
C LYS A 217 -10.51 -31.36 1.28
N LEU A 218 -10.93 -30.23 1.84
CA LEU A 218 -11.44 -30.13 3.22
C LEU A 218 -12.91 -30.56 3.36
N GLY A 219 -13.58 -30.96 2.27
CA GLY A 219 -15.00 -31.30 2.28
C GLY A 219 -15.91 -30.10 2.54
N ARG A 220 -15.45 -28.90 2.19
CA ARG A 220 -16.17 -27.63 2.34
C ARG A 220 -16.78 -27.21 1.01
N ASP A 221 -17.89 -26.46 1.03
CA ASP A 221 -18.57 -26.01 -0.20
C ASP A 221 -17.79 -24.85 -0.87
N PRO A 222 -17.25 -25.04 -2.09
CA PRO A 222 -16.54 -23.99 -2.80
C PRO A 222 -17.46 -23.07 -3.62
N SER A 223 -18.79 -23.31 -3.66
CA SER A 223 -19.72 -22.69 -4.61
C SER A 223 -19.70 -21.16 -4.65
N ARG A 224 -19.34 -20.51 -3.54
CA ARG A 224 -19.32 -19.05 -3.41
C ARG A 224 -17.91 -18.43 -3.52
N VAL A 225 -16.86 -19.25 -3.61
CA VAL A 225 -15.46 -18.80 -3.54
C VAL A 225 -15.14 -17.82 -4.65
N ARG A 226 -15.45 -18.16 -5.92
CA ARG A 226 -15.13 -17.28 -7.04
C ARG A 226 -15.81 -15.92 -6.95
N SER A 227 -17.12 -15.90 -6.72
CA SER A 227 -17.88 -14.66 -6.54
C SER A 227 -17.31 -13.82 -5.39
N ALA A 228 -16.91 -14.47 -4.28
CA ALA A 228 -16.31 -13.81 -3.14
C ALA A 228 -14.92 -13.21 -3.43
N VAL A 229 -14.05 -13.92 -4.15
CA VAL A 229 -12.72 -13.44 -4.56
C VAL A 229 -12.86 -12.19 -5.44
N HIS A 230 -13.73 -12.25 -6.45
CA HIS A 230 -14.00 -11.11 -7.33
C HIS A 230 -14.63 -9.94 -6.59
N ARG A 231 -15.56 -10.20 -5.67
CA ARG A 231 -16.15 -9.14 -4.82
C ARG A 231 -15.10 -8.50 -3.92
N GLY A 232 -14.24 -9.27 -3.26
CA GLY A 232 -13.15 -8.75 -2.44
C GLY A 232 -12.21 -7.86 -3.25
N PHE A 233 -11.87 -8.27 -4.48
CA PHE A 233 -11.10 -7.44 -5.41
C PHE A 233 -11.83 -6.14 -5.75
N ALA A 234 -13.12 -6.23 -6.10
CA ALA A 234 -13.93 -5.07 -6.46
C ALA A 234 -14.03 -4.03 -5.32
N VAL A 235 -14.12 -4.48 -4.07
CA VAL A 235 -14.16 -3.59 -2.90
C VAL A 235 -12.89 -2.74 -2.82
N ALA A 236 -11.72 -3.35 -2.96
CA ALA A 236 -10.45 -2.62 -2.92
C ALA A 236 -10.22 -1.78 -4.18
N TYR A 237 -10.56 -2.31 -5.36
CA TYR A 237 -10.44 -1.62 -6.65
C TYR A 237 -11.28 -0.34 -6.70
N ARG A 238 -12.53 -0.42 -6.27
CA ARG A 238 -13.49 0.70 -6.31
C ARG A 238 -13.35 1.66 -5.13
N TRP A 239 -12.25 1.60 -4.39
CA TRP A 239 -12.01 2.50 -3.27
C TRP A 239 -11.54 3.88 -3.75
N SER A 240 -12.36 4.53 -4.57
CA SER A 240 -12.09 5.84 -5.19
C SER A 240 -12.29 7.01 -4.21
N ASP A 241 -11.61 8.11 -4.52
CA ASP A 241 -11.48 9.31 -3.66
C ASP A 241 -12.77 10.09 -3.44
N GLU A 242 -13.68 10.11 -4.41
CA GLU A 242 -14.76 11.12 -4.42
C GLU A 242 -15.79 10.92 -3.31
N ASP A 243 -16.05 9.67 -2.89
CA ASP A 243 -17.10 9.33 -1.93
C ASP A 243 -16.59 9.03 -0.51
N ARG A 244 -15.26 8.98 -0.30
CA ARG A 244 -14.65 8.44 0.94
C ARG A 244 -13.46 9.28 1.46
N PRO A 245 -13.63 10.60 1.68
CA PRO A 245 -12.56 11.47 2.15
C PRO A 245 -11.96 10.97 3.47
N MET A 246 -10.64 11.06 3.63
CA MET A 246 -9.86 10.60 4.79
C MET A 246 -9.86 9.08 5.05
N LYS A 247 -10.59 8.27 4.26
CA LYS A 247 -10.53 6.79 4.30
C LYS A 247 -9.49 6.19 3.36
N ARG A 248 -8.77 7.05 2.64
CA ARG A 248 -7.62 6.69 1.81
C ARG A 248 -6.36 7.33 2.37
N CYS A 249 -5.26 6.60 2.34
CA CYS A 249 -3.94 7.12 2.70
C CYS A 249 -2.85 6.36 1.93
N VAL A 250 -1.60 6.80 2.12
CA VAL A 250 -0.43 5.99 1.78
C VAL A 250 -0.46 4.69 2.58
N THR A 251 -0.40 3.55 1.90
CA THR A 251 -0.34 2.19 2.47
C THR A 251 0.99 1.53 2.10
N HIS A 252 1.53 0.68 2.97
CA HIS A 252 2.69 -0.16 2.73
C HIS A 252 2.45 -1.14 1.59
N GLY A 253 1.30 -1.81 1.59
CA GLY A 253 0.85 -2.69 0.52
C GLY A 253 1.44 -4.10 0.47
N ASP A 254 2.36 -4.41 1.39
CA ASP A 254 2.89 -5.77 1.63
C ASP A 254 3.21 -6.04 3.13
N PRO A 255 2.22 -5.94 4.05
CA PRO A 255 2.46 -5.91 5.49
C PRO A 255 2.50 -7.33 6.09
N TRP A 256 3.48 -8.15 5.69
CA TRP A 256 3.70 -9.48 6.27
C TRP A 256 4.95 -9.53 7.17
N PRO A 257 5.08 -10.53 8.07
CA PRO A 257 6.12 -10.55 9.10
C PRO A 257 7.56 -10.39 8.65
N ASN A 258 7.93 -10.84 7.44
CA ASN A 258 9.30 -10.68 6.95
C ASN A 258 9.64 -9.22 6.58
N ASN A 259 8.63 -8.40 6.34
CA ASN A 259 8.77 -6.97 6.05
C ASN A 259 8.64 -6.10 7.32
N MET A 260 8.69 -6.73 8.49
CA MET A 260 8.51 -6.07 9.79
C MET A 260 9.63 -6.49 10.73
N LEU A 261 10.67 -5.66 10.85
CA LEU A 261 11.72 -5.92 11.82
C LEU A 261 11.26 -5.45 13.19
N VAL A 262 11.38 -6.32 14.19
CA VAL A 262 10.95 -6.11 15.56
C VAL A 262 12.16 -5.79 16.44
N LYS A 263 11.98 -4.85 17.37
CA LYS A 263 12.92 -4.55 18.45
C LYS A 263 12.18 -4.61 19.78
N GLY A 264 12.86 -5.13 20.80
CA GLY A 264 12.31 -5.27 22.15
C GLY A 264 11.33 -6.44 22.26
N SER A 265 10.59 -6.49 23.36
CA SER A 265 9.63 -7.56 23.65
C SER A 265 8.45 -7.02 24.44
N SER A 266 7.33 -7.75 24.43
CA SER A 266 6.14 -7.40 25.21
C SER A 266 5.63 -5.99 24.90
N ASP A 267 5.27 -5.19 25.91
CA ASP A 267 4.69 -3.85 25.71
C ASP A 267 5.69 -2.83 25.13
N GLU A 268 6.99 -3.11 25.20
CA GLU A 268 8.05 -2.25 24.64
C GLU A 268 8.37 -2.58 23.18
N ALA A 269 7.72 -3.60 22.60
CA ALA A 269 7.95 -3.99 21.22
C ALA A 269 7.69 -2.83 20.25
N ARG A 270 8.67 -2.58 19.38
CA ARG A 270 8.63 -1.64 18.26
C ARG A 270 8.84 -2.38 16.95
N VAL A 271 8.22 -1.88 15.88
CA VAL A 271 8.34 -2.43 14.53
C VAL A 271 8.83 -1.35 13.58
N CYS A 272 9.80 -1.69 12.75
CA CYS A 272 10.22 -0.91 11.59
C CYS A 272 9.82 -1.67 10.32
N LEU A 273 9.06 -1.00 9.46
CA LEU A 273 8.58 -1.52 8.18
C LEU A 273 9.71 -1.41 7.14
N VAL A 274 9.83 -2.41 6.27
CA VAL A 274 10.79 -2.44 5.15
C VAL A 274 10.12 -3.00 3.89
N ASP A 275 10.76 -2.80 2.74
CA ASP A 275 10.27 -3.26 1.42
C ASP A 275 9.00 -2.53 0.97
N PHE A 276 9.17 -1.26 0.56
CA PHE A 276 8.08 -0.36 0.17
C PHE A 276 7.73 -0.45 -1.34
N GLN A 277 8.12 -1.53 -2.01
CA GLN A 277 7.93 -1.72 -3.46
C GLN A 277 6.46 -1.79 -3.90
N LEU A 278 5.54 -2.12 -2.99
CA LEU A 278 4.08 -2.15 -3.24
C LEU A 278 3.34 -0.98 -2.59
N CYS A 279 4.08 0.06 -2.19
CA CYS A 279 3.50 1.27 -1.63
C CYS A 279 2.54 1.93 -2.63
N ARG A 280 1.37 2.34 -2.15
CA ARG A 280 0.28 2.85 -2.98
C ARG A 280 -0.66 3.72 -2.15
N TYR A 281 -1.61 4.36 -2.82
CA TYR A 281 -2.79 4.90 -2.16
C TYR A 281 -3.87 3.84 -2.07
N GLY A 282 -4.39 3.60 -0.87
CA GLY A 282 -5.39 2.57 -0.66
C GLY A 282 -6.26 2.82 0.57
N PRO A 283 -7.22 1.91 0.83
CA PRO A 283 -8.03 1.95 2.04
C PRO A 283 -7.17 1.97 3.30
N ARG A 284 -7.42 2.89 4.23
CA ARG A 284 -6.56 3.10 5.42
C ARG A 284 -6.37 1.86 6.31
N THR A 285 -7.35 0.96 6.35
CA THR A 285 -7.30 -0.27 7.15
C THR A 285 -6.87 -1.52 6.35
N ILE A 286 -6.56 -1.41 5.04
CA ILE A 286 -6.20 -2.58 4.24
C ILE A 286 -4.95 -3.27 4.77
N ASP A 287 -3.89 -2.50 5.06
CA ASP A 287 -2.65 -3.08 5.55
C ASP A 287 -2.83 -3.73 6.92
N LEU A 288 -3.71 -3.15 7.75
CA LEU A 288 -4.01 -3.70 9.07
C LEU A 288 -4.74 -5.03 8.96
N ALA A 289 -5.69 -5.14 8.03
CA ALA A 289 -6.43 -6.36 7.77
C ALA A 289 -5.52 -7.44 7.16
N GLU A 290 -4.70 -7.09 6.16
CA GLU A 290 -3.70 -7.99 5.59
C GLU A 290 -2.71 -8.49 6.66
N LEU A 291 -2.14 -7.59 7.47
CA LEU A 291 -1.26 -7.95 8.58
C LEU A 291 -1.89 -9.00 9.49
N VAL A 292 -3.13 -8.76 9.94
CA VAL A 292 -3.81 -9.67 10.87
C VAL A 292 -3.96 -11.07 10.24
N TYR A 293 -4.40 -11.19 8.99
CA TYR A 293 -4.58 -12.49 8.35
C TYR A 293 -3.27 -13.18 7.94
N LEU A 294 -2.22 -12.42 7.60
CA LEU A 294 -0.91 -12.96 7.21
C LEU A 294 -0.08 -13.41 8.41
N SER A 295 -0.24 -12.78 9.57
CA SER A 295 0.65 -12.96 10.73
C SER A 295 0.04 -13.70 11.92
N THR A 296 -1.22 -14.17 11.85
CA THR A 296 -1.88 -14.79 13.01
C THR A 296 -2.59 -16.10 12.68
N ARG A 297 -2.92 -16.86 13.74
CA ARG A 297 -3.90 -17.96 13.69
C ARG A 297 -5.29 -17.44 14.03
N ARG A 298 -6.33 -18.17 13.63
CA ARG A 298 -7.73 -17.84 13.92
C ARG A 298 -7.99 -17.61 15.40
N GLU A 299 -7.44 -18.44 16.28
CA GLU A 299 -7.58 -18.27 17.74
C GLU A 299 -7.10 -16.89 18.21
N THR A 300 -5.96 -16.42 17.70
CA THR A 300 -5.44 -15.08 17.99
C THR A 300 -6.39 -14.00 17.48
N ARG A 301 -6.97 -14.15 16.28
CA ARG A 301 -7.92 -13.17 15.72
C ARG A 301 -9.20 -13.11 16.55
N GLU A 302 -9.79 -14.26 16.86
CA GLU A 302 -11.01 -14.35 17.67
C GLU A 302 -10.83 -13.74 19.06
N MET A 303 -9.64 -13.88 19.66
CA MET A 303 -9.37 -13.36 21.00
C MET A 303 -8.93 -11.89 21.01
N HIS A 304 -8.14 -11.46 20.02
CA HIS A 304 -7.35 -10.23 20.13
C HIS A 304 -7.50 -9.24 18.97
N GLU A 305 -8.29 -9.52 17.92
CA GLU A 305 -8.45 -8.57 16.82
C GLU A 305 -8.91 -7.20 17.31
N GLY A 306 -9.88 -7.15 18.23
CA GLY A 306 -10.34 -5.91 18.85
C GLY A 306 -9.23 -5.14 19.57
N ASP A 307 -8.32 -5.84 20.26
CA ASP A 307 -7.18 -5.23 20.95
C ASP A 307 -6.17 -4.60 19.96
N VAL A 308 -6.02 -5.21 18.78
CA VAL A 308 -5.12 -4.74 17.72
C VAL A 308 -5.69 -3.51 17.04
N LEU A 309 -7.00 -3.52 16.73
CA LEU A 309 -7.71 -2.36 16.19
C LEU A 309 -7.65 -1.16 17.14
N GLU A 310 -7.78 -1.40 18.46
CA GLU A 310 -7.64 -0.35 19.47
C GLU A 310 -6.20 0.19 19.57
N ALA A 311 -5.19 -0.68 19.47
CA ALA A 311 -3.80 -0.26 19.44
C ALA A 311 -3.49 0.60 18.20
N TYR A 312 -3.98 0.20 17.03
CA TYR A 312 -3.88 0.96 15.79
C TYR A 312 -4.58 2.32 15.90
N HIS A 313 -5.85 2.35 16.32
CA HIS A 313 -6.65 3.57 16.42
C HIS A 313 -6.03 4.59 17.37
N ARG A 314 -5.58 4.15 18.54
CA ARG A 314 -4.92 5.02 19.52
C ARG A 314 -3.64 5.62 18.97
N GLU A 315 -2.83 4.84 18.27
CA GLU A 315 -1.59 5.38 17.68
C GLU A 315 -1.87 6.31 16.50
N LEU A 316 -2.83 5.97 15.65
CA LEU A 316 -3.27 6.81 14.54
C LEU A 316 -3.74 8.18 15.06
N THR A 317 -4.65 8.19 16.02
CA THR A 317 -5.19 9.42 16.62
C THR A 317 -4.14 10.22 17.39
N ARG A 318 -3.20 9.54 18.07
CA ARG A 318 -2.04 10.18 18.71
C ARG A 318 -1.18 10.91 17.67
N CYS A 319 -0.83 10.25 16.57
CA CYS A 319 0.00 10.81 15.51
C CYS A 319 -0.69 11.98 14.79
N LEU A 320 -1.99 11.86 14.49
CA LEU A 320 -2.77 12.95 13.89
C LEU A 320 -2.82 14.19 14.80
N GLY A 321 -2.82 13.99 16.13
CA GLY A 321 -2.59 15.04 17.12
C GLY A 321 -3.49 16.26 16.93
N SER A 322 -3.03 17.45 17.28
CA SER A 322 -3.76 18.70 16.94
C SER A 322 -3.55 19.15 15.50
N ALA A 323 -2.68 18.48 14.73
CA ALA A 323 -2.36 18.85 13.36
C ALA A 323 -3.47 18.49 12.37
N ALA A 324 -4.28 17.47 12.67
CA ALA A 324 -5.48 17.14 11.90
C ALA A 324 -6.73 17.80 12.50
N PRO A 325 -7.65 18.32 11.66
CA PRO A 325 -8.97 18.78 12.10
C PRO A 325 -9.69 17.75 12.98
N ALA A 326 -10.46 18.20 13.97
CA ALA A 326 -11.16 17.29 14.87
C ALA A 326 -12.12 16.35 14.11
N ASP A 327 -12.83 16.88 13.12
CA ASP A 327 -13.80 16.16 12.31
C ASP A 327 -13.17 15.18 11.30
N SER A 328 -11.84 15.26 11.09
CA SER A 328 -11.13 14.33 10.19
C SER A 328 -10.56 13.11 10.91
N LYS A 329 -10.68 13.04 12.24
CA LYS A 329 -10.15 11.91 13.02
C LYS A 329 -11.18 10.79 13.11
N PRO A 330 -10.84 9.56 12.68
CA PRO A 330 -11.78 8.45 12.77
C PRO A 330 -12.00 8.05 14.23
N SER A 331 -13.24 7.73 14.57
CA SER A 331 -13.58 7.03 15.80
C SER A 331 -13.11 5.57 15.73
N LEU A 332 -13.05 4.89 16.88
CA LEU A 332 -12.76 3.45 16.89
C LEU A 332 -13.84 2.64 16.14
N GLU A 333 -15.07 3.13 16.12
CA GLU A 333 -16.17 2.53 15.36
C GLU A 333 -15.97 2.68 13.85
N ASP A 334 -15.49 3.84 13.38
CA ASP A 334 -15.12 4.04 11.98
C ASP A 334 -14.01 3.08 11.55
N ILE A 335 -12.98 2.91 12.39
CA ILE A 335 -11.88 1.97 12.14
C ILE A 335 -12.39 0.53 12.04
N ARG A 336 -13.27 0.12 12.95
CA ARG A 336 -13.88 -1.22 12.93
C ARG A 336 -14.75 -1.42 11.69
N GLY A 337 -15.56 -0.42 11.32
CA GLY A 337 -16.39 -0.46 10.12
C GLY A 337 -15.54 -0.60 8.86
N GLU A 338 -14.52 0.23 8.70
CA GLU A 338 -13.60 0.16 7.56
C GLU A 338 -12.82 -1.15 7.50
N TYR A 339 -12.35 -1.68 8.63
CA TYR A 339 -11.71 -2.98 8.70
C TYR A 339 -12.67 -4.11 8.26
N GLU A 340 -13.91 -4.08 8.73
CA GLU A 340 -14.93 -5.09 8.38
C GLU A 340 -15.29 -5.05 6.89
N GLU A 341 -15.41 -3.86 6.30
CA GLU A 341 -15.61 -3.68 4.86
C GLU A 341 -14.51 -4.37 4.03
N LEU A 342 -13.28 -4.40 4.54
CA LEU A 342 -12.11 -5.01 3.89
C LEU A 342 -11.82 -6.44 4.34
N ARG A 343 -12.59 -7.02 5.28
CA ARG A 343 -12.30 -8.35 5.83
C ARG A 343 -12.27 -9.42 4.75
N LEU A 344 -13.26 -9.39 3.85
CA LEU A 344 -13.30 -10.32 2.72
C LEU A 344 -12.07 -10.17 1.83
N THR A 345 -11.69 -8.92 1.55
CA THR A 345 -10.50 -8.57 0.77
C THR A 345 -9.24 -9.14 1.41
N ALA A 346 -9.04 -8.90 2.71
CA ALA A 346 -7.87 -9.36 3.43
C ALA A 346 -7.77 -10.89 3.51
N MET A 347 -8.89 -11.60 3.70
CA MET A 347 -8.88 -13.06 3.72
C MET A 347 -8.48 -13.66 2.37
N TYR A 348 -9.03 -13.17 1.25
CA TYR A 348 -8.64 -13.72 -0.05
C TYR A 348 -7.19 -13.35 -0.39
N LEU A 349 -6.73 -12.14 -0.05
CA LEU A 349 -5.33 -11.75 -0.23
C LEU A 349 -4.42 -12.66 0.59
N ALA A 350 -4.77 -12.94 1.86
CA ALA A 350 -4.03 -13.92 2.65
C ALA A 350 -4.00 -15.30 1.97
N LEU A 351 -5.13 -15.78 1.43
CA LEU A 351 -5.17 -17.05 0.68
C LEU A 351 -4.42 -17.02 -0.66
N MET A 352 -4.13 -15.84 -1.21
CA MET A 352 -3.26 -15.64 -2.37
C MET A 352 -1.77 -15.64 -1.98
N TYR A 353 -1.42 -15.00 -0.86
CA TYR A 353 -0.03 -14.81 -0.41
C TYR A 353 0.52 -16.01 0.38
N LEU A 354 -0.24 -16.55 1.34
CA LEU A 354 0.17 -17.65 2.23
C LEU A 354 0.73 -18.85 1.45
N PRO A 355 0.15 -19.28 0.32
CA PRO A 355 0.70 -20.39 -0.45
C PRO A 355 2.13 -20.17 -0.93
N VAL A 356 2.56 -18.93 -1.11
CA VAL A 356 3.92 -18.57 -1.52
C VAL A 356 4.80 -18.31 -0.29
N ILE A 357 4.33 -17.47 0.63
CA ILE A 357 5.17 -16.99 1.73
C ILE A 357 5.36 -18.01 2.85
N CYS A 358 4.51 -19.02 2.98
CA CYS A 358 4.60 -20.03 4.05
C CYS A 358 5.49 -21.22 3.73
N ILE A 359 5.93 -21.40 2.47
CA ILE A 359 6.76 -22.56 2.09
C ILE A 359 8.03 -22.59 2.94
N ASP A 360 8.35 -23.77 3.49
CA ASP A 360 9.53 -23.96 4.30
C ASP A 360 10.81 -23.75 3.49
N LYS A 361 11.83 -23.17 4.14
CA LYS A 361 13.12 -22.88 3.48
C LYS A 361 13.79 -24.14 2.94
N LYS A 362 13.61 -25.31 3.56
CA LYS A 362 14.18 -26.57 3.07
C LYS A 362 13.47 -27.03 1.79
N ILE A 363 12.16 -26.89 1.71
CA ILE A 363 11.41 -27.17 0.48
C ILE A 363 11.86 -26.19 -0.61
N MET A 364 11.95 -24.89 -0.31
CA MET A 364 12.44 -23.87 -1.25
C MET A 364 13.86 -24.18 -1.75
N SER A 365 14.73 -24.72 -0.90
CA SER A 365 16.11 -25.08 -1.28
C SER A 365 16.22 -26.23 -2.29
N SER A 366 15.13 -26.95 -2.55
CA SER A 366 15.07 -28.00 -3.57
C SER A 366 14.79 -27.48 -4.99
N TYR A 367 14.45 -26.19 -5.12
CA TYR A 367 14.19 -25.53 -6.40
C TYR A 367 15.34 -24.61 -6.78
N THR A 368 15.58 -24.48 -8.07
CA THR A 368 16.40 -23.38 -8.60
C THR A 368 15.67 -22.03 -8.45
N PRO A 369 16.38 -20.88 -8.42
CA PRO A 369 15.74 -19.57 -8.43
C PRO A 369 14.72 -19.39 -9.56
N GLN A 370 15.02 -19.96 -10.74
CA GLN A 370 14.12 -19.93 -11.89
C GLN A 370 12.83 -20.72 -11.64
N GLU A 371 12.94 -21.94 -11.10
CA GLU A 371 11.76 -22.76 -10.80
C GLU A 371 10.90 -22.13 -9.70
N ILE A 372 11.50 -21.44 -8.73
CA ILE A 372 10.76 -20.67 -7.73
C ILE A 372 9.92 -19.59 -8.42
N ASN A 373 10.51 -18.83 -9.34
CA ASN A 373 9.78 -17.81 -10.08
C ASN A 373 8.67 -18.44 -10.92
N ASP A 374 8.97 -19.44 -11.74
CA ASP A 374 8.04 -19.98 -12.73
C ASP A 374 6.94 -20.87 -12.16
N ARG A 375 7.23 -21.62 -11.08
CA ARG A 375 6.31 -22.64 -10.54
C ARG A 375 5.65 -22.23 -9.23
N ILE A 376 6.17 -21.22 -8.53
CA ILE A 376 5.67 -20.81 -7.21
C ILE A 376 5.16 -19.36 -7.24
N VAL A 377 6.06 -18.40 -7.45
CA VAL A 377 5.77 -16.96 -7.30
C VAL A 377 4.90 -16.43 -8.45
N PHE A 378 5.29 -16.73 -9.68
CA PHE A 378 4.65 -16.27 -10.93
C PHE A 378 3.99 -17.41 -11.68
N ARG A 379 3.59 -18.44 -10.93
CA ARG A 379 3.02 -19.68 -11.45
C ARG A 379 1.80 -19.43 -12.35
N GLN A 380 1.65 -20.28 -13.35
CA GLN A 380 0.52 -20.29 -14.28
C GLN A 380 -0.49 -21.40 -13.95
N SER A 381 -0.16 -22.32 -13.04
CA SER A 381 -1.05 -23.35 -12.52
C SER A 381 -0.81 -23.55 -11.02
N ASN A 382 -1.78 -24.16 -10.33
CA ASN A 382 -1.70 -24.44 -8.89
C ASN A 382 -1.08 -25.80 -8.54
N ASP A 383 -0.57 -26.54 -9.53
CA ASP A 383 -0.13 -27.94 -9.34
C ASP A 383 0.99 -28.07 -8.31
N GLU A 384 2.01 -27.20 -8.40
CA GLU A 384 3.14 -27.25 -7.46
C GLU A 384 2.73 -26.83 -6.05
N ILE A 385 1.84 -25.83 -5.94
CA ILE A 385 1.29 -25.39 -4.65
C ILE A 385 0.48 -26.51 -4.01
N ILE A 386 -0.38 -27.19 -4.77
CA ILE A 386 -1.19 -28.33 -4.29
C ILE A 386 -0.28 -29.49 -3.87
N LYS A 387 0.78 -29.78 -4.62
CA LYS A 387 1.75 -30.83 -4.27
C LYS A 387 2.47 -30.51 -2.96
N ILE A 388 2.88 -29.25 -2.74
CA ILE A 388 3.49 -28.81 -1.47
C ILE A 388 2.48 -28.94 -0.34
N TYR A 389 1.24 -28.47 -0.56
CA TYR A 389 0.12 -28.60 0.38
C TYR A 389 -0.11 -30.04 0.82
N GLU A 390 -0.08 -31.01 -0.10
CA GLU A 390 -0.29 -32.43 0.22
C GLU A 390 0.89 -33.08 0.95
N SER A 391 2.10 -32.52 0.84
CA SER A 391 3.32 -33.11 1.38
C SER A 391 3.82 -32.48 2.67
N ASP A 392 3.37 -31.27 3.01
CA ASP A 392 3.76 -30.53 4.22
C ASP A 392 2.53 -30.19 5.09
N PRO A 393 2.28 -30.97 6.17
CA PRO A 393 1.16 -30.74 7.06
C PRO A 393 1.20 -29.42 7.82
N GLU A 394 2.39 -28.88 8.13
CA GLU A 394 2.50 -27.59 8.84
C GLU A 394 2.13 -26.43 7.91
N TYR A 395 2.58 -26.50 6.67
CA TYR A 395 2.17 -25.57 5.61
C TYR A 395 0.67 -25.65 5.32
N ALA A 396 0.12 -26.87 5.18
CA ALA A 396 -1.31 -27.08 4.96
C ALA A 396 -2.15 -26.51 6.11
N ALA A 397 -1.78 -26.82 7.36
CA ALA A 397 -2.48 -26.33 8.55
C ALA A 397 -2.54 -24.79 8.61
N ARG A 398 -1.49 -24.10 8.14
CA ARG A 398 -1.46 -22.63 8.10
C ARG A 398 -2.45 -22.06 7.08
N ILE A 399 -2.62 -22.71 5.94
CA ILE A 399 -3.58 -22.31 4.90
C ILE A 399 -5.01 -22.68 5.32
N ASP A 400 -5.19 -23.87 5.88
CA ASP A 400 -6.49 -24.38 6.36
C ASP A 400 -7.11 -23.49 7.44
N ASP A 401 -6.29 -22.91 8.33
CA ASP A 401 -6.75 -21.97 9.37
C ASP A 401 -7.52 -20.78 8.77
N VAL A 402 -6.96 -20.15 7.73
CA VAL A 402 -7.59 -19.00 7.06
C VAL A 402 -8.68 -19.45 6.10
N LEU A 403 -8.48 -20.56 5.39
CA LEU A 403 -9.47 -21.11 4.47
C LEU A 403 -10.76 -21.51 5.19
N GLY A 404 -10.64 -22.16 6.35
CA GLY A 404 -11.78 -22.54 7.17
C GLY A 404 -12.56 -21.32 7.67
N GLU A 405 -11.86 -20.26 8.11
CA GLU A 405 -12.50 -18.99 8.49
C GLU A 405 -13.15 -18.29 7.28
N TYR A 406 -12.49 -18.30 6.13
CA TYR A 406 -13.02 -17.71 4.90
C TYR A 406 -14.34 -18.36 4.51
N ILE A 407 -14.41 -19.69 4.44
CA ILE A 407 -15.66 -20.40 4.13
C ILE A 407 -16.74 -20.15 5.18
N ASP A 408 -16.40 -20.21 6.49
CA ASP A 408 -17.35 -19.88 7.57
C ASP A 408 -17.92 -18.45 7.42
N TYR A 409 -17.07 -17.51 7.01
CA TYR A 409 -17.47 -16.12 6.78
C TYR A 409 -18.41 -16.02 5.58
N LEU A 410 -18.10 -16.70 4.47
CA LEU A 410 -18.98 -16.73 3.30
C LEU A 410 -20.37 -17.24 3.65
N GLU A 411 -20.49 -18.29 4.48
CA GLU A 411 -21.77 -18.83 4.94
C GLU A 411 -22.63 -17.81 5.72
N ARG A 412 -22.01 -16.82 6.35
CA ARG A 412 -22.70 -15.82 7.19
C ARG A 412 -23.11 -14.56 6.45
N ILE A 413 -22.34 -14.17 5.43
CA ILE A 413 -22.61 -12.94 4.69
C ILE A 413 -23.62 -13.17 3.57
N ASP A 414 -24.50 -12.20 3.37
CA ASP A 414 -25.51 -12.24 2.32
C ASP A 414 -24.98 -11.53 1.07
N PHE A 415 -24.65 -12.31 0.05
CA PHE A 415 -24.37 -11.81 -1.29
C PHE A 415 -24.68 -12.92 -2.29
N PRO A 416 -25.17 -12.58 -3.49
CA PRO A 416 -25.57 -13.58 -4.48
C PRO A 416 -24.41 -14.53 -4.79
N ALA A 417 -24.72 -15.82 -4.79
CA ALA A 417 -23.79 -16.86 -5.25
C ALA A 417 -23.49 -16.72 -6.75
N GLU A 418 -24.42 -16.14 -7.50
CA GLU A 418 -24.26 -15.88 -8.93
C GLU A 418 -23.16 -14.83 -9.15
N TYR A 419 -22.15 -15.26 -9.90
CA TYR A 419 -21.08 -14.41 -10.40
C TYR A 419 -21.67 -13.46 -11.44
N GLU A 420 -21.81 -12.18 -11.07
CA GLU A 420 -21.83 -11.10 -12.07
C GLU A 420 -20.36 -10.74 -12.34
N PRO A 421 -19.83 -11.00 -13.54
CA PRO A 421 -18.51 -10.51 -13.90
C PRO A 421 -18.48 -9.01 -13.65
N ILE A 422 -17.40 -8.54 -13.03
CA ILE A 422 -17.15 -7.11 -12.97
C ILE A 422 -17.00 -6.64 -14.42
N THR A 423 -18.06 -6.10 -15.02
CA THR A 423 -17.96 -5.27 -16.21
C THR A 423 -17.38 -3.94 -15.74
N LEU A 424 -16.06 -3.82 -15.85
CA LEU A 424 -15.39 -2.54 -15.72
C LEU A 424 -15.71 -1.70 -16.97
N PRO A 425 -15.68 -0.36 -16.88
CA PRO A 425 -15.84 0.51 -18.06
C PRO A 425 -14.88 0.07 -19.17
N ASP A 426 -15.33 0.07 -20.43
CA ASP A 426 -14.49 -0.37 -21.56
C ASP A 426 -13.16 0.43 -21.61
N ASP A 427 -12.04 -0.31 -21.64
CA ASP A 427 -10.61 0.09 -21.71
C ASP A 427 -10.25 1.26 -22.68
N ASN A 428 -11.15 1.71 -23.54
CA ASN A 428 -10.82 2.65 -24.61
C ASN A 428 -10.69 4.12 -24.16
N ASP A 429 -11.35 4.55 -23.08
CA ASP A 429 -11.30 5.94 -22.63
C ASP A 429 -10.14 6.21 -21.65
N ASP A 430 -9.82 5.26 -20.76
CA ASP A 430 -8.74 5.43 -19.76
C ASP A 430 -7.34 5.16 -20.33
N GLN A 431 -7.19 4.21 -21.27
CA GLN A 431 -5.90 4.02 -21.96
C GLN A 431 -5.57 5.22 -22.86
N GLN A 432 -6.57 5.89 -23.45
CA GLN A 432 -6.33 7.13 -24.19
C GLN A 432 -5.93 8.29 -23.28
N GLN A 433 -6.49 8.40 -22.08
CA GLN A 433 -6.10 9.43 -21.12
C GLN A 433 -4.72 9.18 -20.50
N GLN A 434 -4.39 7.94 -20.14
CA GLN A 434 -3.06 7.59 -19.60
C GLN A 434 -1.97 7.68 -20.68
N GLN A 435 -2.26 7.25 -21.92
CA GLN A 435 -1.34 7.42 -23.04
C GLN A 435 -1.18 8.90 -23.43
N GLN A 436 -2.24 9.72 -23.37
CA GLN A 436 -2.12 11.17 -23.57
C GLN A 436 -1.28 11.84 -22.48
N GLN A 437 -1.43 11.46 -21.21
CA GLN A 437 -0.59 11.99 -20.13
C GLN A 437 0.87 11.54 -20.28
N HIS A 438 1.12 10.29 -20.66
CA HIS A 438 2.46 9.77 -20.90
C HIS A 438 3.14 10.43 -22.13
N ASP A 439 2.37 10.69 -23.20
CA ASP A 439 2.86 11.34 -24.42
C ASP A 439 2.98 12.87 -24.26
N GLU A 440 2.18 13.53 -23.42
CA GLU A 440 2.37 14.94 -23.04
C GLU A 440 3.63 15.14 -22.17
N ILE A 441 3.94 14.18 -21.28
CA ILE A 441 5.17 14.19 -20.47
C ILE A 441 6.42 13.99 -21.34
N LEU A 442 6.34 13.22 -22.43
CA LEU A 442 7.44 13.00 -23.37
C LEU A 442 7.49 14.06 -24.51
N GLY A 443 6.38 14.73 -24.80
CA GLY A 443 6.23 15.67 -25.92
C GLY A 443 6.75 17.09 -25.66
N ASP A 444 6.89 17.51 -24.41
CA ASP A 444 7.38 18.85 -24.06
C ASP A 444 8.93 18.96 -24.04
N GLY A 445 9.63 17.90 -24.44
CA GLY A 445 11.10 17.85 -24.50
C GLY A 445 11.74 18.46 -25.75
N ASP A 446 10.98 18.72 -26.83
CA ASP A 446 11.57 19.00 -28.14
C ASP A 446 10.86 20.10 -28.96
N ALA A 447 10.67 21.28 -28.36
CA ALA A 447 10.40 22.49 -29.16
C ALA A 447 10.68 23.81 -28.42
N GLN A 448 11.96 24.21 -28.29
CA GLN A 448 12.40 25.62 -28.48
C GLN A 448 13.92 25.77 -28.30
N ALA A 449 14.70 25.29 -29.26
CA ALA A 449 16.03 25.82 -29.52
C ALA A 449 15.90 27.14 -30.31
N GLY A 450 15.81 28.27 -29.61
CA GLY A 450 15.70 29.59 -30.21
C GLY A 450 16.31 30.68 -29.33
N SER A 451 17.53 31.08 -29.66
CA SER A 451 18.36 32.06 -28.95
C SER A 451 17.59 33.23 -28.32
N LYS A 452 17.79 33.46 -27.01
CA LYS A 452 17.81 34.80 -26.39
C LYS A 452 18.47 34.72 -25.02
N THR A 453 19.64 35.34 -24.93
CA THR A 453 20.38 35.62 -23.70
C THR A 453 19.58 36.51 -22.76
N ARG A 454 19.54 36.20 -21.45
CA ARG A 454 19.38 37.16 -20.32
C ARG A 454 19.56 36.48 -18.94
N PRO A 455 19.74 37.24 -17.85
CA PRO A 455 20.98 37.27 -17.09
C PRO A 455 20.96 36.46 -15.79
N ARG A 456 22.17 36.21 -15.27
CA ARG A 456 22.43 35.70 -13.92
C ARG A 456 21.73 36.56 -12.86
N GLY A 457 20.82 35.97 -12.10
CA GLY A 457 20.29 36.49 -10.85
C GLY A 457 20.31 35.39 -9.80
N ARG A 458 21.24 35.47 -8.85
CA ARG A 458 21.18 34.70 -7.59
C ARG A 458 20.04 35.25 -6.75
N VAL A 459 19.19 34.38 -6.22
CA VAL A 459 18.32 34.72 -5.08
C VAL A 459 18.72 33.81 -3.92
N PRO A 460 19.26 34.34 -2.82
CA PRO A 460 19.65 33.54 -1.67
C PRO A 460 18.44 33.27 -0.76
N TRP A 461 18.24 32.00 -0.40
CA TRP A 461 17.39 31.59 0.73
C TRP A 461 18.00 32.14 2.03
N ARG A 462 17.25 32.98 2.75
CA ARG A 462 17.60 33.42 4.10
C ARG A 462 16.91 32.52 5.11
N GLY A 463 17.72 31.85 5.93
CA GLY A 463 17.27 31.19 7.15
C GLY A 463 16.66 32.20 8.12
N ILE A 464 15.57 31.80 8.76
CA ILE A 464 14.98 32.55 9.86
C ILE A 464 15.58 31.99 11.14
N SER A 465 16.46 32.81 11.74
CA SER A 465 17.00 32.63 13.07
C SER A 465 15.94 32.94 14.13
N SER A 466 15.93 32.11 15.16
CA SER A 466 15.24 32.29 16.43
C SER A 466 15.46 33.67 17.06
N GLU A 467 14.39 34.38 17.40
CA GLU A 467 14.44 35.43 18.42
C GLU A 467 13.38 35.17 19.51
N ARG A 468 13.90 35.01 20.72
CA ARG A 468 13.17 34.86 21.98
C ARG A 468 12.60 36.22 22.36
N HIS A 469 11.30 36.29 22.64
CA HIS A 469 10.76 37.36 23.48
C HIS A 469 10.29 36.82 24.83
N ARG A 470 11.00 37.28 25.87
CA ARG A 470 10.56 37.29 27.26
C ARG A 470 9.29 38.14 27.39
N ALA A 471 8.30 37.66 28.12
CA ALA A 471 7.29 38.48 28.77
C ALA A 471 7.21 38.07 30.24
N GLU A 472 7.61 38.98 31.13
CA GLU A 472 7.33 38.95 32.56
C GLU A 472 6.10 39.85 32.83
N GLY A 473 5.19 39.39 33.69
CA GLY A 473 4.56 40.22 34.72
C GLY A 473 3.13 40.76 34.48
N GLY A 474 2.24 40.46 35.44
CA GLY A 474 1.01 41.22 35.78
C GLY A 474 -0.29 40.45 35.49
N ALA A 475 -0.82 39.65 36.41
CA ALA A 475 -1.64 40.02 37.59
C ALA A 475 -3.13 40.30 37.28
N GLU A 476 -3.99 39.48 37.90
CA GLU A 476 -5.36 39.71 38.40
C GLU A 476 -6.42 40.33 37.47
N GLU A 477 -7.51 39.59 37.20
CA GLU A 477 -8.77 39.81 37.92
C GLU A 477 -9.78 38.67 37.68
N GLN A 478 -10.39 38.20 38.77
CA GLN A 478 -11.56 37.33 38.79
C GLN A 478 -12.79 38.08 38.24
N ARG A 479 -13.67 37.37 37.54
CA ARG A 479 -15.13 37.51 37.73
C ARG A 479 -15.85 36.29 37.15
N ASP A 480 -16.56 35.63 38.06
CA ASP A 480 -17.71 34.77 37.80
C ASP A 480 -18.70 35.44 36.85
N ASP A 481 -19.32 34.67 35.97
CA ASP A 481 -20.77 34.49 36.08
C ASP A 481 -21.26 33.25 35.33
N THR A 482 -22.17 32.60 36.05
CA THR A 482 -22.84 31.31 35.89
C THR A 482 -23.96 31.27 34.83
N HIS A 483 -24.47 30.03 34.62
CA HIS A 483 -25.69 29.58 33.92
C HIS A 483 -25.48 29.12 32.46
N GLU A 484 -25.89 27.94 32.02
CA GLU A 484 -26.97 27.07 32.51
C GLU A 484 -26.72 25.60 32.08
N ALA A 485 -27.13 24.67 32.96
CA ALA A 485 -26.96 23.24 32.84
C ALA A 485 -28.29 22.53 32.53
N ALA A 486 -28.17 21.27 32.10
CA ALA A 486 -29.14 20.18 32.26
C ALA A 486 -30.36 20.22 31.30
N ARG A 487 -30.93 19.14 30.76
CA ARG A 487 -31.05 17.67 31.02
C ARG A 487 -31.70 17.11 29.71
N CYS A 488 -31.82 15.82 29.38
CA CYS A 488 -31.94 14.60 30.16
C CYS A 488 -31.76 13.36 29.27
N VAL A 489 -31.35 12.28 29.94
CA VAL A 489 -31.30 10.87 29.55
C VAL A 489 -32.66 10.32 29.09
N ALA A 490 -32.66 9.48 28.04
CA ALA A 490 -33.59 8.36 27.91
C ALA A 490 -32.91 7.16 27.21
N SER A 491 -32.74 6.09 27.98
CA SER A 491 -32.41 4.75 27.53
C SER A 491 -33.64 4.10 26.89
N SER A 492 -33.49 3.48 25.72
CA SER A 492 -34.33 2.35 25.32
C SER A 492 -33.65 1.49 24.25
N ARG A 493 -33.59 0.20 24.54
CA ARG A 493 -33.18 -0.92 23.68
C ARG A 493 -33.95 -0.94 22.34
N LEU A 494 -33.26 -1.09 21.22
CA LEU A 494 -33.75 -1.59 19.93
C LEU A 494 -32.55 -2.31 19.26
N THR A 495 -32.41 -3.64 19.38
CA THR A 495 -32.85 -4.69 18.44
C THR A 495 -32.30 -4.56 17.02
N HIS A 496 -31.53 -5.59 16.62
CA HIS A 496 -31.19 -5.98 15.25
C HIS A 496 -32.27 -5.61 14.21
N SER A 497 -31.94 -4.73 13.27
CA SER A 497 -32.40 -4.74 11.87
C SER A 497 -32.04 -3.39 11.20
N ALA A 498 -30.93 -3.34 10.47
CA ALA A 498 -30.65 -2.27 9.50
C ALA A 498 -29.69 -2.77 8.42
N TRP A 499 -30.03 -3.91 7.82
CA TRP A 499 -29.41 -4.42 6.59
C TRP A 499 -30.53 -4.70 5.61
N GLU A 500 -31.12 -3.64 5.06
CA GLU A 500 -32.11 -3.72 3.99
C GLU A 500 -32.18 -2.35 3.31
N ARG A 501 -31.40 -2.17 2.23
CA ARG A 501 -31.75 -1.36 1.06
C ARG A 501 -30.69 -1.54 -0.05
N PRO A 502 -31.09 -1.94 -1.28
CA PRO A 502 -30.18 -2.03 -2.42
C PRO A 502 -29.82 -0.65 -2.96
N TYR A 503 -28.58 -0.54 -3.44
CA TYR A 503 -28.03 0.60 -4.17
C TYR A 503 -28.71 0.76 -5.55
N GLU A 504 -29.81 1.51 -5.58
CA GLU A 504 -30.28 2.19 -6.80
C GLU A 504 -30.66 3.60 -6.39
N LEU A 505 -29.76 4.59 -6.50
CA LEU A 505 -30.13 6.02 -6.48
C LEU A 505 -29.01 7.03 -6.84
N SER A 506 -27.86 6.64 -7.40
CA SER A 506 -26.87 7.63 -7.90
C SER A 506 -26.93 7.91 -9.42
N ALA A 507 -27.51 7.01 -10.23
CA ALA A 507 -27.58 7.18 -11.69
C ALA A 507 -28.66 8.16 -12.20
N VAL A 508 -29.55 8.67 -11.34
CA VAL A 508 -30.70 9.52 -11.75
C VAL A 508 -30.50 11.01 -11.47
N ARG A 509 -29.33 11.42 -10.93
CA ARG A 509 -29.05 12.84 -10.64
C ARG A 509 -28.09 13.56 -11.60
N GLN A 510 -27.46 12.86 -12.55
CA GLN A 510 -26.56 13.49 -13.52
C GLN A 510 -27.15 13.70 -14.93
N LEU A 511 -28.41 13.31 -15.17
CA LEU A 511 -29.08 13.50 -16.48
C LEU A 511 -30.01 14.72 -16.55
N ARG A 512 -29.95 15.66 -15.60
CA ARG A 512 -30.86 16.82 -15.59
C ARG A 512 -30.26 18.17 -15.96
N ASP A 513 -28.94 18.28 -16.14
CA ASP A 513 -28.27 19.57 -16.37
C ASP A 513 -27.47 19.67 -17.67
N ARG A 514 -27.76 18.83 -18.68
CA ARG A 514 -27.22 19.00 -20.04
C ARG A 514 -28.29 18.84 -21.12
N GLU A 515 -29.31 19.69 -21.05
CA GLU A 515 -30.08 20.08 -22.24
C GLU A 515 -29.79 21.55 -22.53
N HIS A 516 -28.84 21.82 -23.43
CA HIS A 516 -28.99 22.90 -24.41
C HIS A 516 -27.93 22.81 -25.52
N GLU A 517 -28.46 22.70 -26.74
CA GLU A 517 -27.92 23.16 -28.03
C GLU A 517 -26.89 22.30 -28.79
N THR A 518 -27.26 22.03 -30.06
CA THR A 518 -26.49 21.46 -31.19
C THR A 518 -26.13 19.97 -31.08
N ASP A 519 -26.67 19.02 -31.88
CA ASP A 519 -26.59 18.98 -33.35
C ASP A 519 -27.67 18.03 -33.94
N THR A 520 -28.79 18.57 -34.44
CA THR A 520 -29.88 17.75 -35.04
C THR A 520 -29.61 17.39 -36.51
N ALA A 521 -28.50 17.83 -37.09
CA ALA A 521 -28.16 17.57 -38.50
C ALA A 521 -27.37 16.26 -38.69
N VAL A 522 -26.61 15.80 -37.68
CA VAL A 522 -25.76 14.60 -37.78
C VAL A 522 -26.58 13.31 -37.57
N ALA A 523 -27.61 13.34 -36.72
CA ALA A 523 -28.47 12.18 -36.46
C ALA A 523 -29.39 11.80 -37.64
N LEU A 524 -29.74 12.76 -38.50
CA LEU A 524 -30.62 12.52 -39.65
C LEU A 524 -29.91 11.85 -40.84
N GLN A 525 -28.57 11.93 -40.89
CA GLN A 525 -27.78 11.27 -41.94
C GLN A 525 -27.50 9.79 -41.59
N ALA A 526 -27.25 9.49 -40.30
CA ALA A 526 -27.08 8.12 -39.82
C ALA A 526 -28.37 7.27 -39.91
N LEU A 527 -29.55 7.89 -39.73
CA LEU A 527 -30.85 7.21 -39.83
C LEU A 527 -31.28 6.89 -41.28
N GLN A 528 -30.65 7.49 -42.29
CA GLN A 528 -30.92 7.16 -43.70
C GLN A 528 -30.06 5.99 -44.21
N GLU A 529 -28.89 5.73 -43.63
CA GLU A 529 -28.02 4.63 -44.05
C GLU A 529 -28.44 3.26 -43.49
N VAL A 530 -29.01 3.21 -42.28
CA VAL A 530 -29.46 1.96 -41.64
C VAL A 530 -30.73 1.38 -42.28
N ARG A 531 -31.52 2.19 -43.01
CA ARG A 531 -32.74 1.72 -43.69
C ARG A 531 -32.51 0.90 -44.97
N SER A 532 -31.27 0.69 -45.39
CA SER A 532 -30.94 0.01 -46.66
C SER A 532 -30.47 -1.44 -46.53
N ARG A 533 -30.33 -2.00 -45.32
CA ARG A 533 -29.78 -3.36 -45.12
C ARG A 533 -30.45 -4.13 -43.98
N ALA A 534 -31.63 -4.71 -44.21
CA ALA A 534 -32.08 -5.98 -43.61
C ALA A 534 -33.49 -6.39 -44.13
N PRO A 535 -33.79 -7.70 -44.33
CA PRO A 535 -35.10 -8.17 -44.77
C PRO A 535 -36.20 -8.12 -43.68
N LEU A 536 -37.43 -7.83 -44.11
CA LEU A 536 -38.62 -7.47 -43.34
C LEU A 536 -39.35 -8.61 -42.57
N SER A 537 -38.71 -9.74 -42.23
CA SER A 537 -39.44 -10.90 -41.68
C SER A 537 -39.24 -11.24 -40.20
N GLU A 538 -38.42 -10.51 -39.42
CA GLU A 538 -38.21 -10.84 -37.99
C GLU A 538 -38.56 -9.72 -36.98
N LEU A 539 -39.07 -8.58 -37.44
CA LEU A 539 -39.44 -7.46 -36.56
C LEU A 539 -40.90 -7.49 -36.05
N SER A 540 -41.65 -8.58 -36.29
CA SER A 540 -43.07 -8.64 -35.93
C SER A 540 -43.38 -9.35 -34.60
N GLN A 541 -42.41 -9.87 -33.85
CA GLN A 541 -42.68 -10.56 -32.57
C GLN A 541 -42.11 -9.88 -31.32
N ARG A 542 -41.25 -8.86 -31.44
CA ARG A 542 -40.72 -8.12 -30.27
C ARG A 542 -41.40 -6.78 -29.99
N THR A 543 -42.24 -6.28 -30.90
CA THR A 543 -42.91 -4.96 -30.74
C THR A 543 -44.27 -5.04 -30.03
N GLN A 544 -44.79 -6.23 -29.68
CA GLN A 544 -46.08 -6.36 -28.99
C GLN A 544 -45.99 -6.61 -27.47
N ALA A 545 -44.80 -6.75 -26.89
CA ALA A 545 -44.66 -6.85 -25.42
C ALA A 545 -44.41 -5.49 -24.74
N LEU A 546 -44.05 -4.44 -25.47
CA LEU A 546 -43.68 -3.13 -24.92
C LEU A 546 -44.81 -2.08 -24.94
N THR A 547 -46.04 -2.47 -25.26
CA THR A 547 -47.22 -1.57 -25.26
C THR A 547 -48.26 -1.96 -24.20
N ARG A 548 -47.82 -2.39 -23.01
CA ARG A 548 -48.70 -2.67 -21.86
C ARG A 548 -48.20 -2.16 -20.50
N ALA A 549 -47.23 -1.25 -20.48
CA ALA A 549 -46.88 -0.51 -19.28
C ALA A 549 -46.37 0.90 -19.63
N GLN A 550 -47.21 1.65 -20.35
CA GLN A 550 -47.48 3.06 -19.99
C GLN A 550 -48.62 3.03 -18.98
#